data_AF-A0A0C3PTK7-F1
#
_entry.id   AF-A0A0C3PTK7-F1
#
_cell.length_a   1.000
_cell.length_b   1.000
_cell.length_c   1.000
_cell.angle_alpha   90.00
_cell.angle_beta   90.00
_cell.angle_gamma   90.00
#
_symmetry.space_group_name_H-M   'P 1'
#
loop_
_entity.id
_entity.type
_entity.pdbx_description
1 polymer ?
#
loop_
_entity_poly.entity_id
_entity_poly.type
_entity_poly.pdbx_seq_one_letter_code
_entity_poly.pdbx_strand_id
1 'polypeptide(L)'
;MGLPFIIAKCLTSAVTALNFESTSYRILGCGLVVALIAEDMIVSRTGTGHFDYLFGSTLGIAVLDTIRFLLLARPLEEYRHETDEVPVYQLPYIQRFFWLMNISPRGIGWSFKVTELMLGRPRLT
;
A
#
# COMPACT_ATOMS: atom_id res chain seq x y z
N MET A 1 7.50 11.67 -11.04
CA MET A 1 6.24 11.07 -10.57
C MET A 1 5.16 12.06 -10.88
N GLY A 2 4.23 11.72 -11.77
CA GLY A 2 3.15 12.62 -12.13
C GLY A 2 1.99 12.57 -11.13
N LEU A 3 1.05 13.51 -11.33
CA LEU A 3 -0.27 13.50 -10.72
C LEU A 3 -1.02 12.15 -10.82
N PRO A 4 -1.01 11.41 -11.95
CA PRO A 4 -1.78 10.17 -12.05
C PRO A 4 -1.26 9.09 -11.08
N PHE A 5 0.03 9.06 -10.77
CA PHE A 5 0.57 8.15 -9.76
C PHE A 5 0.05 8.44 -8.34
N ILE A 6 -0.05 9.71 -7.96
CA ILE A 6 -0.59 10.12 -6.65
C ILE A 6 -2.07 9.73 -6.56
N ILE A 7 -2.83 10.00 -7.63
CA ILE A 7 -4.24 9.62 -7.72
C ILE A 7 -4.39 8.10 -7.62
N ALA A 8 -3.55 7.33 -8.31
CA ALA A 8 -3.56 5.87 -8.27
C ALA A 8 -3.33 5.32 -6.85
N LYS A 9 -2.39 5.89 -6.09
CA LYS A 9 -2.14 5.48 -4.69
C LYS A 9 -3.35 5.80 -3.79
N CYS A 10 -3.91 7.00 -3.90
CA CYS A 10 -5.11 7.39 -3.14
C CYS A 10 -6.33 6.52 -3.50
N LEU A 11 -6.47 6.16 -4.78
CA LEU A 11 -7.57 5.30 -5.22
C LEU A 11 -7.41 3.88 -4.65
N THR A 12 -6.20 3.35 -4.62
CA THR A 12 -5.90 2.03 -4.05
C THR A 12 -6.31 1.96 -2.58
N SER A 13 -5.94 2.96 -1.77
CA SER A 13 -6.31 3.01 -0.34
C SER A 13 -7.81 3.24 -0.15
N ALA A 14 -8.45 4.08 -0.97
CA ALA A 14 -9.89 4.30 -0.92
C ALA A 14 -10.70 3.03 -1.24
N VAL A 15 -10.38 2.34 -2.34
CA VAL A 15 -11.08 1.10 -2.73
C VAL A 15 -10.84 -0.01 -1.71
N THR A 16 -9.63 -0.08 -1.15
CA THR A 16 -9.32 -1.05 -0.09
C THR A 16 -10.07 -0.72 1.21
N ALA A 17 -10.21 0.57 1.57
CA ALA A 17 -10.95 1.01 2.75
C ALA A 17 -12.45 0.74 2.67
N LEU A 18 -13.03 0.79 1.46
CA LEU A 18 -14.44 0.49 1.21
C LEU A 18 -14.79 -0.99 1.43
N ASN A 19 -13.79 -1.89 1.41
CA ASN A 19 -13.94 -3.33 1.65
C ASN A 19 -15.12 -3.96 0.88
N PHE A 20 -15.14 -3.77 -0.45
CA PHE A 20 -16.18 -4.37 -1.29
C PHE A 20 -16.14 -5.90 -1.19
N GLU A 21 -17.28 -6.50 -0.81
CA GLU A 21 -17.41 -7.95 -0.70
C GLU A 21 -17.38 -8.65 -2.07
N SER A 22 -17.82 -7.95 -3.13
CA SER A 22 -17.82 -8.52 -4.47
C SER A 22 -16.45 -8.41 -5.15
N THR A 23 -15.96 -9.55 -5.62
CA THR A 23 -14.66 -9.67 -6.29
C THR A 23 -14.60 -8.86 -7.59
N SER A 24 -15.74 -8.68 -8.27
CA SER A 24 -15.83 -7.91 -9.52
C SER A 24 -15.44 -6.44 -9.34
N TYR A 25 -15.89 -5.76 -8.26
CA TYR A 25 -15.48 -4.37 -8.02
C TYR A 25 -14.00 -4.26 -7.66
N ARG A 26 -13.43 -5.28 -7.00
CA ARG A 26 -12.01 -5.34 -6.69
C ARG A 26 -11.16 -5.47 -7.96
N ILE A 27 -11.58 -6.32 -8.91
CA ILE A 27 -10.91 -6.47 -10.22
C ILE A 27 -11.01 -5.18 -11.03
N LEU A 28 -12.20 -4.56 -11.09
CA LEU A 28 -12.40 -3.28 -11.79
C LEU A 28 -11.53 -2.17 -11.19
N GLY A 29 -11.50 -2.06 -9.85
CA GLY A 29 -10.64 -1.11 -9.15
C GLY A 29 -9.15 -1.35 -9.41
N CYS A 30 -8.71 -2.61 -9.37
CA CYS A 30 -7.32 -2.96 -9.67
C CYS A 30 -6.95 -2.59 -11.12
N GLY A 31 -7.82 -2.90 -12.09
CA GLY A 31 -7.60 -2.55 -13.49
C GLY A 31 -7.49 -1.04 -13.71
N LEU A 32 -8.36 -0.26 -13.06
CA LEU A 32 -8.33 1.20 -13.13
C LEU A 32 -7.02 1.79 -12.56
N VAL A 33 -6.55 1.28 -11.42
CA VAL A 33 -5.27 1.72 -10.82
C VAL A 33 -4.09 1.38 -11.74
N VAL A 34 -4.06 0.16 -12.29
CA VAL A 34 -2.97 -0.25 -13.21
C VAL A 34 -2.95 0.62 -14.47
N ALA A 35 -4.12 0.95 -15.03
CA ALA A 35 -4.21 1.84 -16.17
C ALA A 35 -3.64 3.24 -15.86
N LEU A 36 -3.99 3.83 -14.71
CA LEU A 36 -3.44 5.13 -14.29
C LEU A 36 -1.91 5.11 -14.11
N ILE A 37 -1.38 4.00 -13.60
CA ILE A 37 0.08 3.81 -13.47
C ILE A 37 0.75 3.70 -14.85
N ALA A 38 0.11 3.01 -15.80
CA ALA A 38 0.61 2.87 -17.16
C ALA A 38 0.64 4.23 -17.90
N GLU A 39 -0.38 5.07 -17.72
CA GLU A 39 -0.40 6.44 -18.26
C GLU A 39 0.75 7.28 -17.68
N ASP A 40 1.00 7.21 -16.36
CA ASP A 40 2.14 7.92 -15.74
C ASP A 40 3.49 7.47 -16.31
N MET A 41 3.62 6.18 -16.66
CA MET A 41 4.82 5.62 -17.28
C MET A 41 5.10 6.21 -18.66
N ILE A 42 4.05 6.43 -19.47
CA ILE A 42 4.17 7.02 -20.80
C ILE A 42 4.58 8.49 -20.70
N VAL A 43 3.96 9.23 -19.78
CA VAL A 43 4.19 10.68 -19.60
C VAL A 43 5.53 10.99 -18.94
N SER A 44 5.99 10.16 -18.00
CA SER A 44 7.19 10.44 -17.19
C SER A 44 8.52 10.05 -17.86
N ARG A 45 8.52 9.65 -19.13
CA ARG A 45 9.74 9.17 -19.82
C ARG A 45 10.73 10.31 -20.00
N THR A 46 11.82 10.27 -19.24
CA THR A 46 12.79 11.39 -19.17
C THR A 46 13.97 11.18 -20.12
N GLY A 47 14.11 9.97 -20.68
CA GLY A 47 15.16 9.62 -21.66
C GLY A 47 16.52 9.35 -21.04
N THR A 48 16.60 9.39 -19.71
CA THR A 48 17.80 9.08 -18.93
C THR A 48 17.61 7.71 -18.28
N GLY A 49 18.42 6.72 -18.69
CA GLY A 49 18.20 5.32 -18.32
C GLY A 49 18.14 5.05 -16.82
N HIS A 50 18.89 5.79 -15.99
CA HIS A 50 18.85 5.64 -14.54
C HIS A 50 17.52 6.08 -13.93
N PHE A 51 17.01 7.24 -14.35
CA PHE A 51 15.73 7.75 -13.86
C PHE A 51 14.57 6.89 -14.38
N ASP A 52 14.60 6.50 -15.66
CA ASP A 52 13.58 5.64 -16.25
C ASP A 52 13.52 4.27 -15.53
N TYR A 53 14.66 3.71 -15.12
CA TYR A 53 14.71 2.49 -14.31
C TYR A 53 14.14 2.67 -12.90
N LEU A 54 14.50 3.75 -12.21
CA LEU A 54 13.97 4.05 -10.88
C LEU A 54 12.46 4.31 -10.90
N PHE A 55 11.98 5.04 -11.91
CA PHE A 55 10.56 5.28 -12.14
C PHE A 55 9.84 3.97 -12.42
N GLY A 56 10.32 3.17 -13.37
CA GLY A 56 9.75 1.87 -13.69
C GLY A 56 9.70 0.92 -12.50
N SER A 57 10.77 0.86 -11.70
CA SER A 57 10.83 0.04 -10.49
C SER A 57 9.78 0.47 -9.46
N THR A 58 9.64 1.78 -9.24
CA THR A 58 8.66 2.32 -8.27
C THR A 58 7.22 2.08 -8.73
N LEU A 59 6.94 2.27 -10.02
CA LEU A 59 5.64 1.97 -10.61
C LEU A 59 5.33 0.48 -10.53
N GLY A 60 6.31 -0.39 -10.79
CA GLY A 60 6.18 -1.84 -10.67
C GLY A 60 5.85 -2.29 -9.23
N ILE A 61 6.53 -1.73 -8.22
CA ILE A 61 6.21 -1.98 -6.81
C ILE A 61 4.76 -1.56 -6.51
N ALA A 62 4.33 -0.39 -6.99
CA ALA A 62 2.97 0.09 -6.78
C ALA A 62 1.91 -0.82 -7.41
N VAL A 63 2.15 -1.37 -8.60
CA VAL A 63 1.24 -2.35 -9.24
C VAL A 63 1.15 -3.62 -8.41
N LEU A 64 2.29 -4.17 -7.96
CA LEU A 64 2.29 -5.38 -7.14
C LEU A 64 1.59 -5.16 -5.80
N ASP A 65 1.80 -4.02 -5.15
CA ASP A 65 1.08 -3.64 -3.93
C ASP A 65 -0.43 -3.56 -4.16
N THR A 66 -0.83 -2.96 -5.29
CA THR A 66 -2.23 -2.84 -5.68
C THR A 66 -2.85 -4.24 -5.85
N ILE A 67 -2.21 -5.12 -6.60
CA ILE A 67 -2.67 -6.52 -6.78
C ILE A 67 -2.72 -7.24 -5.43
N ARG A 68 -1.71 -7.04 -4.57
CA ARG A 68 -1.66 -7.63 -3.24
C ARG A 68 -2.85 -7.20 -2.39
N PHE A 69 -3.12 -5.91 -2.27
CA PHE A 69 -4.18 -5.39 -1.40
C PHE A 69 -5.58 -5.57 -1.98
N LEU A 70 -5.74 -5.47 -3.31
CA LEU A 70 -7.05 -5.56 -3.95
C LEU A 70 -7.45 -6.97 -4.36
N LEU A 71 -6.53 -7.88 -4.65
CA LEU A 71 -6.90 -9.21 -5.17
C LEU A 71 -6.47 -10.35 -4.25
N LEU A 72 -5.25 -10.31 -3.71
CA LEU A 72 -4.64 -11.46 -3.03
C LEU A 72 -4.90 -11.49 -1.52
N ALA A 73 -4.78 -10.36 -0.85
CA ALA A 73 -4.89 -10.25 0.60
C ALA A 73 -6.17 -9.51 1.00
N ARG A 74 -6.62 -9.74 2.23
CA ARG A 74 -7.62 -8.89 2.90
C ARG A 74 -6.91 -8.06 3.95
N PRO A 75 -6.31 -6.91 3.56
CA PRO A 75 -5.40 -6.21 4.44
C PRO A 75 -6.06 -5.72 5.74
N LEU A 76 -7.37 -5.46 5.70
CA LEU A 76 -8.14 -5.02 6.88
C LEU A 76 -8.40 -6.13 7.91
N GLU A 77 -8.35 -7.40 7.48
CA GLU A 77 -8.54 -8.57 8.35
C GLU A 77 -7.18 -9.16 8.79
N GLU A 78 -6.20 -9.14 7.90
CA GLU A 78 -4.94 -9.89 8.04
C GLU A 78 -3.79 -9.05 8.60
N TYR A 79 -3.75 -7.73 8.33
CA TYR A 79 -2.76 -6.84 8.96
C TYR A 79 -3.34 -6.26 10.24
N ARG A 80 -2.75 -6.63 11.38
CA ARG A 80 -3.07 -6.09 12.69
C ARG A 80 -1.78 -5.66 13.38
N HIS A 81 -1.74 -4.45 13.92
CA HIS A 81 -0.64 -4.09 14.80
C HIS A 81 -0.81 -4.84 16.13
N GLU A 82 0.28 -5.36 16.71
CA GLU A 82 0.24 -5.99 18.04
C GLU A 82 -0.34 -5.06 19.13
N THR A 83 -0.25 -3.74 18.92
CA THR A 83 -0.80 -2.69 19.80
C THR A 83 -2.29 -2.38 19.54
N ASP A 84 -2.87 -2.85 18.44
CA ASP A 84 -4.27 -2.57 18.11
C ASP A 84 -5.19 -3.55 18.86
N GLU A 85 -5.88 -3.07 19.89
CA GLU A 85 -6.87 -3.84 20.65
C GLU A 85 -8.10 -4.20 19.81
N VAL A 86 -8.45 -3.35 18.82
CA VAL A 86 -9.66 -3.46 18.00
C VAL A 86 -9.29 -3.70 16.54
N PRO A 87 -9.94 -4.65 15.83
CA PRO A 87 -9.63 -4.92 14.43
C PRO A 87 -10.04 -3.76 13.51
N VAL A 88 -9.22 -3.48 12.50
CA VAL A 88 -9.29 -2.28 11.65
C VAL A 88 -10.61 -2.19 10.87
N TYR A 89 -11.25 -3.33 10.58
CA TYR A 89 -12.57 -3.37 9.95
C TYR A 89 -13.70 -2.75 10.79
N GLN A 90 -13.51 -2.49 12.09
CA GLN A 90 -14.53 -1.85 12.93
C GLN A 90 -14.38 -0.33 12.97
N LEU A 91 -13.25 0.21 12.51
CA LEU A 91 -12.98 1.65 12.53
C LEU A 91 -13.86 2.41 11.52
N PRO A 92 -14.17 3.69 11.73
CA PRO A 92 -14.82 4.52 10.73
C PRO A 92 -13.98 4.65 9.46
N TYR A 93 -14.65 4.85 8.32
CA TYR A 93 -14.04 4.84 6.98
C TYR A 93 -12.79 5.72 6.84
N ILE A 94 -12.84 6.96 7.35
CA ILE A 94 -11.73 7.92 7.26
C ILE A 94 -10.49 7.38 7.99
N GLN A 95 -10.67 6.75 9.16
CA GLN A 95 -9.55 6.17 9.91
C GLN A 95 -8.95 4.98 9.16
N ARG A 96 -9.77 4.13 8.52
CA ARG A 96 -9.26 3.02 7.67
C ARG A 96 -8.45 3.55 6.49
N PHE A 97 -8.93 4.62 5.86
CA PHE A 97 -8.23 5.25 4.74
C PHE A 97 -6.85 5.78 5.15
N PHE A 98 -6.78 6.54 6.24
CA PHE A 98 -5.50 7.03 6.75
C PHE A 98 -4.58 5.90 7.22
N TRP A 99 -5.12 4.85 7.81
CA TRP A 99 -4.35 3.69 8.23
C TRP A 99 -3.74 2.97 7.03
N LEU A 100 -4.53 2.74 5.97
CA LEU A 100 -4.04 2.14 4.71
C LEU A 100 -3.04 3.02 3.97
N MET A 101 -3.14 4.35 4.09
CA MET A 101 -2.12 5.26 3.54
C MET A 101 -0.79 5.19 4.28
N ASN A 102 -0.81 4.82 5.57
CA ASN A 102 0.38 4.73 6.43
C ASN A 102 0.95 3.32 6.54
N ILE A 103 0.31 2.31 5.94
CA ILE A 103 0.81 0.93 5.97
C ILE A 103 2.00 0.80 5.03
N SER A 104 3.11 0.26 5.54
CA SER A 104 4.23 -0.10 4.67
C SER A 104 3.87 -1.36 3.88
N PRO A 105 4.25 -1.49 2.59
CA PRO A 105 4.03 -2.71 1.82
C PRO A 105 4.74 -3.93 2.39
N ARG A 106 5.73 -3.73 3.27
CA ARG A 106 6.40 -4.79 4.04
C ARG A 106 5.58 -5.30 5.24
N GLY A 107 4.42 -4.70 5.52
CA GLY A 107 3.56 -5.01 6.65
C GLY A 107 3.78 -4.10 7.86
N ILE A 108 2.87 -4.21 8.82
CA ILE A 108 2.88 -3.45 10.08
C ILE A 108 3.87 -4.10 11.04
N GLY A 109 4.79 -3.30 11.59
CA GLY A 109 5.83 -3.77 12.52
C GLY A 109 7.22 -4.01 11.91
N TRP A 110 7.38 -4.01 10.58
CA TRP A 110 8.71 -4.13 9.95
C TRP A 110 9.62 -2.92 10.21
N SER A 111 9.04 -1.73 10.39
CA SER A 111 9.79 -0.53 10.79
C SER A 111 10.12 -0.49 12.28
N PHE A 112 9.35 -1.20 13.13
CA PHE A 112 9.48 -1.15 14.59
C PHE A 112 10.31 -2.29 15.18
N LYS A 113 10.38 -3.46 14.50
CA LYS A 113 11.24 -4.58 14.93
C LYS A 113 12.74 -4.25 14.96
N VAL A 114 13.19 -3.24 14.22
CA VAL A 114 14.60 -2.81 14.24
C VAL A 114 14.96 -2.11 15.55
N THR A 115 14.01 -1.43 16.20
CA THR A 115 14.29 -0.75 17.47
C THR A 115 14.52 -1.75 18.60
N GLU A 116 13.81 -2.88 18.61
CA GLU A 116 13.98 -3.90 19.65
C GLU A 116 15.31 -4.66 19.51
N LEU A 117 15.77 -4.88 18.28
CA LEU A 117 17.07 -5.52 18.03
C LEU A 117 18.27 -4.59 18.24
N MET A 118 18.11 -3.27 18.05
CA MET A 118 19.15 -2.29 18.42
C MET A 118 19.21 -1.99 19.91
N LEU A 119 18.13 -2.27 20.66
CA LEU A 119 18.08 -2.15 22.11
C LEU A 119 18.43 -3.47 22.81
N GLY A 120 19.43 -4.19 22.29
CA GLY A 120 20.16 -5.23 23.00
C GLY A 120 20.95 -4.62 24.17
N ARG A 121 20.25 -4.10 25.18
CA ARG A 121 20.80 -3.84 26.51
C ARG A 121 20.22 -4.91 27.43
N PRO A 122 21.04 -5.73 28.11
CA PRO A 122 20.58 -6.83 28.93
C PRO A 122 19.65 -6.32 30.04
N ARG A 123 18.49 -6.95 30.18
CA ARG A 123 17.67 -6.82 31.39
C ARG A 123 18.49 -7.39 32.55
N LEU A 124 19.08 -6.51 33.34
CA LEU A 124 19.47 -6.82 34.71
C LEU A 124 18.24 -6.63 35.59
N THR A 125 18.00 -7.66 36.42
CA THR A 125 17.00 -7.83 37.48
C THR A 125 15.54 -7.99 37.07
#